data_AF-A0A382FQA9-F1
#
_entry.id   AF-A0A382FQA9-F1
#
_cell.length_a   1.000
_cell.length_b   1.000
_cell.length_c   1.000
_cell.angle_alpha   90.00
_cell.angle_beta   90.00
_cell.angle_gamma   90.00
#
_symmetry.space_group_name_H-M   'P 1'
#
loop_
_entity.id
_entity.type
_entity.pdbx_description
1 polymer ?
#
loop_
_entity_poly.entity_id
_entity_poly.type
_entity_poly.pdbx_seq_one_letter_code
_entity_poly.pdbx_strand_id
1 'polypeptide(L)'
;MATNPMHQFNVYRIGPEIKLGEIDISFTNASLFMVVSSLAILILFNIGTKKNYLIPNKIQLLAELSYGFVSKMISDTAGSKAKP
;
A
#
# COMPACT_ATOMS: atom_id res chain seq x y z
N MET A 1 16.13 0.26 -32.06
CA MET A 1 15.32 1.46 -31.78
C MET A 1 15.10 1.56 -30.28
N ALA A 2 15.52 2.65 -29.64
CA ALA A 2 15.17 2.89 -28.25
C ALA A 2 13.68 3.28 -28.16
N THR A 3 12.86 2.41 -27.57
CA THR A 3 11.50 2.75 -27.16
C THR A 3 11.57 4.01 -26.29
N ASN A 4 10.73 5.01 -26.57
CA ASN A 4 10.68 6.23 -25.77
C ASN A 4 10.54 5.85 -24.28
N PRO A 5 11.44 6.29 -23.37
CA PRO A 5 11.46 5.85 -21.98
C PRO A 5 10.19 6.23 -21.21
N MET A 6 9.38 7.15 -21.73
CA MET A 6 8.11 7.57 -21.13
C MET A 6 6.96 6.61 -21.42
N HIS A 7 7.10 5.71 -22.40
CA HIS A 7 6.04 4.79 -22.77
C HIS A 7 5.56 3.89 -21.60
N GLN A 8 6.46 3.52 -20.69
CA GLN A 8 6.14 2.68 -19.52
C GLN A 8 5.27 3.38 -18.47
N PHE A 9 5.15 4.71 -18.51
CA PHE A 9 4.36 5.49 -17.54
C PHE A 9 2.99 5.91 -18.10
N ASN A 10 2.64 5.46 -19.30
CA ASN A 10 1.35 5.78 -19.89
C ASN A 10 0.20 5.19 -19.05
N VAL A 11 -0.69 6.06 -18.60
CA VAL A 11 -1.93 5.67 -17.93
C VAL A 11 -3.01 5.53 -18.99
N TYR A 12 -3.53 4.31 -19.12
CA TYR A 12 -4.66 4.01 -19.99
C TYR A 12 -5.81 3.39 -19.19
N ARG A 13 -7.01 3.53 -19.75
CA ARG A 13 -8.24 2.98 -19.16
C ARG A 13 -8.30 1.47 -19.38
N ILE A 14 -8.74 0.75 -18.37
CA ILE A 14 -9.01 -0.68 -18.40
C ILE A 14 -10.52 -0.85 -18.25
N GLY A 15 -11.21 -1.17 -19.34
CA GLY A 15 -12.66 -1.38 -19.35
C GLY A 15 -13.48 -0.20 -19.88
N PRO A 16 -14.81 -0.23 -19.71
CA PRO A 16 -15.72 0.77 -20.26
C PRO A 16 -15.58 2.13 -19.55
N GLU A 17 -15.94 3.20 -20.26
CA GLU A 17 -15.96 4.53 -19.67
C GLU A 17 -17.12 4.65 -18.66
N ILE A 18 -16.78 4.96 -17.41
CA ILE A 18 -17.75 5.20 -16.34
C ILE A 18 -17.72 6.69 -16.04
N LYS A 19 -18.58 7.44 -16.72
CA LYS A 19 -18.76 8.88 -16.50
C LYS A 19 -19.99 9.11 -15.66
N LEU A 20 -19.82 9.73 -14.50
CA LEU A 20 -20.90 10.16 -13.63
C LEU A 20 -21.02 11.68 -13.74
N GLY A 21 -21.86 12.15 -14.67
CA GLY A 21 -21.94 13.57 -15.02
C GLY A 21 -20.63 14.06 -15.62
N GLU A 22 -20.00 15.07 -15.00
CA GLU A 22 -18.71 15.62 -15.43
C GLU A 22 -17.48 14.86 -14.87
N ILE A 23 -17.68 13.89 -13.98
CA ILE A 23 -16.60 13.16 -13.33
C ILE A 23 -16.35 11.83 -14.05
N ASP A 24 -15.12 11.63 -14.54
CA ASP A 24 -14.68 10.36 -15.12
C ASP A 24 -14.10 9.45 -14.03
N ILE A 25 -14.82 8.38 -13.70
CA ILE A 25 -14.44 7.37 -12.69
C ILE A 25 -14.00 6.08 -13.41
N SER A 26 -13.61 6.17 -14.68
CA SER A 26 -13.14 5.01 -15.43
C SER A 26 -11.94 4.37 -14.75
N PHE A 27 -11.95 3.03 -14.71
CA PHE A 27 -10.86 2.28 -14.13
C PHE A 27 -9.62 2.36 -15.05
N THR A 28 -8.44 2.55 -14.47
CA THR A 28 -7.17 2.70 -15.18
C THR A 28 -6.14 1.68 -14.71
N ASN A 29 -5.06 1.53 -15.47
CA ASN A 29 -3.90 0.74 -15.03
C ASN A 29 -3.35 1.23 -13.67
N ALA A 30 -3.34 2.54 -13.44
CA ALA A 30 -2.90 3.11 -12.18
C ALA A 30 -3.84 2.71 -11.02
N SER A 31 -5.16 2.79 -11.20
CA SER A 31 -6.12 2.38 -10.17
C SER A 31 -6.06 0.88 -9.88
N LEU A 32 -5.79 0.03 -10.89
CA LEU A 32 -5.56 -1.40 -10.69
C LEU A 32 -4.40 -1.65 -9.72
N PHE A 33 -3.25 -1.03 -9.95
CA PHE A 33 -2.09 -1.19 -9.08
C PHE A 33 -2.30 -0.58 -7.69
N MET A 34 -3.08 0.50 -7.57
CA MET A 34 -3.48 1.04 -6.27
C MET A 34 -4.32 0.03 -5.46
N VAL A 35 -5.30 -0.61 -6.10
CA VAL A 35 -6.13 -1.65 -5.46
C VAL A 35 -5.29 -2.85 -5.05
N VAL A 36 -4.45 -3.35 -5.95
CA VAL A 36 -3.55 -4.49 -5.67
C VAL A 36 -2.61 -4.18 -4.50
N SER A 37 -2.03 -2.98 -4.48
CA SER A 37 -1.12 -2.56 -3.40
C SER A 37 -1.84 -2.45 -2.06
N SER A 38 -3.03 -1.82 -2.04
CA SER A 38 -3.85 -1.73 -0.83
C SER A 38 -4.23 -3.12 -0.30
N LEU A 39 -4.68 -4.02 -1.19
CA LEU A 39 -5.05 -5.38 -0.82
C LEU A 39 -3.84 -6.16 -0.28
N ALA A 40 -2.67 -6.02 -0.90
CA ALA A 40 -1.44 -6.66 -0.46
C ALA A 40 -1.04 -6.21 0.95
N ILE A 41 -1.12 -4.90 1.24
CA ILE A 41 -0.84 -4.35 2.58
C ILE A 41 -1.84 -4.91 3.59
N LEU A 42 -3.14 -4.87 3.27
CA LEU A 42 -4.18 -5.40 4.15
C LEU A 42 -3.98 -6.88 4.46
N ILE A 43 -3.68 -7.69 3.44
CA ILE A 43 -3.43 -9.14 3.60
C ILE A 43 -2.18 -9.38 4.44
N LEU A 44 -1.08 -8.68 4.17
CA LEU A 44 0.18 -8.84 4.90
C LEU A 44 0.00 -8.56 6.39
N PHE A 45 -0.61 -7.43 6.73
CA PHE A 45 -0.84 -7.07 8.13
C PHE A 45 -1.90 -7.97 8.77
N ASN A 46 -2.99 -8.29 8.09
CA ASN A 46 -4.03 -9.16 8.65
C ASN A 46 -3.48 -10.56 8.96
N ILE A 47 -2.65 -11.14 8.09
CA ILE A 47 -1.99 -12.42 8.34
C ILE A 47 -0.91 -12.29 9.42
N GLY A 48 -0.11 -11.23 9.37
CA GLY A 48 0.97 -10.97 10.32
C GLY A 48 0.50 -10.81 11.77
N THR A 49 -0.69 -10.24 11.98
CA THR A 49 -1.27 -10.02 13.32
C THR A 49 -2.27 -11.09 13.74
N LYS A 50 -2.58 -12.07 12.89
CA LYS A 50 -3.65 -13.06 13.16
C LYS A 50 -3.33 -14.00 14.32
N LYS A 51 -2.05 -14.32 14.53
CA LYS A 51 -1.62 -15.29 15.54
C LYS A 51 -0.51 -14.68 16.39
N ASN A 52 -0.82 -14.43 17.65
CA ASN A 52 0.12 -13.88 18.63
C ASN A 52 0.92 -15.03 19.24
N TYR A 53 1.92 -15.51 18.50
CA TYR A 53 2.86 -16.48 19.03
C TYR A 53 3.89 -15.79 19.93
N LEU A 54 4.27 -16.46 21.01
CA LEU A 54 5.30 -15.99 21.97
C LEU A 54 6.69 -15.93 21.31
N ILE A 55 6.96 -16.84 20.37
CA ILE A 55 8.11 -16.76 19.46
C ILE A 55 7.57 -16.39 18.08
N PRO A 56 7.88 -15.19 17.56
CA PRO A 56 7.27 -14.69 16.34
C PRO A 56 7.71 -15.50 15.12
N ASN A 57 6.76 -15.79 14.24
CA ASN A 57 7.06 -16.33 12.91
C ASN A 57 7.57 -15.20 11.99
N LYS A 58 8.21 -15.53 10.86
CA LYS A 58 8.81 -14.58 9.92
C LYS A 58 7.86 -13.44 9.49
N ILE A 59 6.59 -13.75 9.22
CA ILE A 59 5.60 -12.76 8.78
C ILE A 59 5.16 -11.85 9.93
N GLN A 60 4.97 -12.42 11.13
CA GLN A 60 4.66 -11.66 12.35
C GLN A 60 5.82 -10.70 12.69
N LEU A 61 7.06 -11.20 12.65
CA LEU A 61 8.26 -10.41 12.87
C LEU A 61 8.34 -9.22 11.89
N LEU A 62 8.06 -9.45 10.60
CA LEU A 62 8.06 -8.37 9.60
C LEU A 62 7.03 -7.29 9.92
N ALA A 63 5.82 -7.69 10.34
CA ALA A 63 4.76 -6.75 10.72
C ALA A 63 5.11 -5.97 12.00
N GLU A 64 5.63 -6.66 13.03
CA GLU A 64 6.04 -6.06 14.30
C GLU A 64 7.19 -5.07 14.13
N LEU A 65 8.21 -5.43 13.33
CA LEU A 65 9.34 -4.54 13.03
C LEU A 65 8.88 -3.31 12.24
N SER A 66 7.98 -3.49 11.28
CA SER A 66 7.42 -2.38 10.48
C SER A 66 6.66 -1.40 11.37
N TYR A 67 5.81 -1.89 12.25
CA TYR A 67 5.09 -1.07 13.22
C TYR A 67 6.04 -0.38 14.21
N GLY A 68 7.00 -1.12 14.77
CA GLY A 68 7.99 -0.58 15.71
C GLY A 68 8.85 0.52 15.08
N PHE A 69 9.21 0.36 13.80
CA PHE A 69 9.95 1.38 13.05
C PHE A 69 9.14 2.67 12.88
N VAL A 70 7.87 2.57 12.47
CA VAL A 70 6.99 3.75 12.31
C VAL A 70 6.71 4.41 13.65
N SER A 71 6.40 3.62 14.69
CA SER A 71 6.16 4.14 16.03
C SER A 71 7.38 4.88 16.59
N LYS A 72 8.58 4.33 16.38
CA LYS A 72 9.82 4.98 16.76
C LYS A 72 10.06 6.26 15.96
N MET A 73 9.85 6.25 14.64
CA MET A 73 9.97 7.44 13.80
C MET A 73 9.04 8.57 14.26
N ILE A 74 7.79 8.25 14.60
CA ILE A 74 6.81 9.21 15.14
C ILE A 74 7.30 9.76 16.49
N SER A 75 7.75 8.90 17.40
CA SER A 75 8.29 9.32 18.69
C SER A 75 9.52 10.21 18.55
N ASP A 76 10.41 9.90 17.62
CA ASP A 76 11.65 10.65 17.37
C ASP A 76 11.36 12.01 16.71
N THR A 77 10.30 12.10 15.91
CA THR A 77 9.94 13.35 15.18
C THR A 77 9.02 14.26 15.99
N ALA A 78 8.01 13.71 16.66
CA ALA A 78 6.95 14.46 17.35
C ALA A 78 7.07 14.41 18.89
N GLY A 79 8.05 13.67 19.43
CA GLY A 79 8.32 13.54 20.86
C GLY A 79 7.57 12.40 21.54
N SER A 80 7.98 12.05 22.76
CA SER A 80 7.50 10.88 23.51
C SER A 80 6.02 10.90 23.91
N LYS A 81 5.34 12.05 23.79
CA LYS A 81 3.89 12.17 23.99
C LYS A 81 3.08 11.94 22.71
N ALA A 82 3.74 11.88 21.55
CA ALA A 82 3.10 11.51 20.30
C ALA A 82 2.76 10.03 20.33
N LYS A 83 1.48 9.72 20.10
CA LYS A 83 1.03 8.32 19.99
C LYS A 83 1.27 7.84 18.55
N PRO A 84 1.80 6.61 18.37
CA PRO A 84 1.79 5.95 17.08
C PRO A 84 0.36 5.66 16.59
#